data_AF-A0A7T5RF50-F1
#
_entry.id   AF-A0A7T5RF50-F1
#
_cell.length_a   1.000
_cell.length_b   1.000
_cell.length_c   1.000
_cell.angle_alpha   90.00
_cell.angle_beta   90.00
_cell.angle_gamma   90.00
#
_symmetry.space_group_name_H-M   'P 1'
#
loop_
_entity.id
_entity.type
_entity.pdbx_description
1 polymer ?
#
loop_
_entity_poly.entity_id
_entity_poly.type
_entity_poly.pdbx_seq_one_letter_code
_entity_poly.pdbx_strand_id
1 'polypeptide(L)'
;MKNFLLSKKQSITVAASGLVSVLMVAGIVYSATTISTNVNTGGTLTVSGASTLTGTVAVASSTPSDTAMVSVQGNVYIAGNLMNVSNITATGTLSVTGASTLTGAITTGSTLGVSTSTPFALVGNSLAVQGSVYLSGALVNVSNVTATGTLAVTGATTLSSTLGVTGLTTLGYASSTGGISISTGANSLMVSGTATTTGSSGQFATQGFIGAGGTSTPAAELSATSAATTTLYLDTSGTKKGSCIELVRSHDGVVFRLSVGTTTLDNFNTTVLLVEAGACK
;
A
#
# COMPACT_ATOMS: atom_id res chain seq x y z
N MET A 1 107.19 -24.56 -10.18
CA MET A 1 106.13 -24.41 -9.15
C MET A 1 106.78 -24.58 -7.79
N LYS A 2 106.99 -23.49 -7.02
CA LYS A 2 107.51 -23.60 -5.64
C LYS A 2 106.34 -24.05 -4.76
N ASN A 3 106.41 -25.27 -4.23
CA ASN A 3 105.43 -25.79 -3.29
C ASN A 3 105.43 -24.90 -2.04
N PHE A 4 104.30 -24.25 -1.79
CA PHE A 4 104.07 -23.43 -0.61
C PHE A 4 103.87 -24.36 0.60
N LEU A 5 104.96 -24.83 1.20
CA LEU A 5 104.94 -25.64 2.42
C LEU A 5 104.98 -24.71 3.64
N LEU A 6 103.82 -24.50 4.25
CA LEU A 6 103.68 -23.77 5.52
C LEU A 6 104.40 -24.51 6.65
N SER A 7 105.12 -23.81 7.52
CA SER A 7 105.65 -24.41 8.74
C SER A 7 104.51 -24.82 9.69
N LYS A 8 104.73 -25.82 10.57
CA LYS A 8 103.71 -26.27 11.55
C LYS A 8 103.10 -25.12 12.36
N LYS A 9 103.92 -24.12 12.74
CA LYS A 9 103.46 -22.93 13.47
C LYS A 9 102.58 -22.02 12.61
N GLN A 10 102.94 -21.79 11.34
CA GLN A 10 102.14 -20.99 10.40
C GLN A 10 100.80 -21.66 10.08
N SER A 11 100.77 -22.99 9.99
CA SER A 11 99.54 -23.75 9.74
C SER A 11 98.53 -23.63 10.88
N ILE A 12 98.99 -23.64 12.15
CA ILE A 12 98.14 -23.47 13.33
C ILE A 12 97.56 -22.05 13.41
N THR A 13 98.37 -21.02 13.14
CA THR A 13 97.89 -19.62 13.16
C THR A 13 96.81 -19.38 12.11
N VAL A 14 96.98 -19.89 10.90
CA VAL A 14 95.97 -19.78 9.82
C VAL A 14 94.67 -20.49 10.21
N ALA A 15 94.76 -21.70 10.77
CA ALA A 15 93.59 -22.45 11.23
C ALA A 15 92.86 -21.72 12.39
N ALA A 16 93.59 -21.19 13.36
CA ALA A 16 93.02 -20.44 14.47
C ALA A 16 92.34 -19.14 14.01
N SER A 17 92.95 -18.39 13.08
CA SER A 17 92.33 -17.18 12.52
C SER A 17 91.06 -17.46 11.72
N GLY A 18 91.04 -18.57 10.97
CA GLY A 18 89.85 -19.00 10.24
C GLY A 18 88.71 -19.35 11.20
N LEU A 19 89.01 -20.10 12.26
CA LEU A 19 88.03 -20.47 13.27
C LEU A 19 87.47 -19.23 13.98
N VAL A 20 88.34 -18.33 14.45
CA VAL A 20 87.92 -17.08 15.11
C VAL A 20 87.05 -16.23 14.18
N SER A 21 87.41 -16.13 12.89
CA SER A 21 86.61 -15.38 11.90
C SER A 21 85.20 -15.97 11.74
N VAL A 22 85.09 -17.30 11.61
CA VAL A 22 83.80 -17.98 11.46
C VAL A 22 82.95 -17.83 12.73
N LEU A 23 83.54 -17.99 13.92
CA LEU A 23 82.84 -17.82 15.19
C LEU A 23 82.36 -16.38 15.42
N MET A 24 83.16 -15.38 15.05
CA MET A 24 82.77 -13.97 15.11
C MET A 24 81.58 -13.70 14.18
N VAL A 25 81.61 -14.20 12.94
CA VAL A 25 80.50 -14.04 11.99
C VAL A 25 79.24 -14.73 12.51
N ALA A 26 79.35 -15.98 12.98
CA ALA A 26 78.22 -16.69 13.56
C ALA A 26 77.64 -15.95 14.77
N GLY A 27 78.48 -15.47 15.70
CA GLY A 27 78.02 -14.71 16.87
C GLY A 27 77.25 -13.44 16.51
N ILE A 28 77.67 -12.73 15.47
CA ILE A 28 76.99 -11.52 14.98
C ILE A 28 75.66 -11.87 14.28
N VAL A 29 75.63 -12.91 13.44
CA VAL A 29 74.43 -13.29 12.65
C VAL A 29 73.33 -13.93 13.51
N TYR A 30 73.69 -14.72 14.53
CA TYR A 30 72.72 -15.33 15.45
C TYR A 30 72.17 -14.34 16.49
N SER A 31 72.76 -13.15 16.59
CA SER A 31 72.26 -12.05 17.43
C SER A 31 71.22 -11.20 16.67
N ALA A 32 70.49 -10.34 17.39
CA ALA A 32 69.61 -9.36 16.75
C ALA A 32 70.41 -8.50 15.76
N THR A 33 70.02 -8.55 14.48
CA THR A 33 70.68 -7.82 13.41
C THR A 33 69.85 -6.62 12.99
N THR A 34 70.44 -5.43 12.96
CA THR A 34 69.82 -4.21 12.42
C THR A 34 70.37 -3.96 11.01
N ILE A 35 69.49 -3.88 10.01
CA ILE A 35 69.83 -3.47 8.64
C ILE A 35 69.40 -2.02 8.47
N SER A 36 70.35 -1.11 8.24
CA SER A 36 70.11 0.35 8.15
C SER A 36 69.74 0.84 6.74
N THR A 37 69.60 -0.07 5.77
CA THR A 37 69.30 0.24 4.37
C THR A 37 68.18 -0.67 3.85
N ASN A 38 68.27 -1.13 2.59
CA ASN A 38 67.23 -1.91 1.94
C ASN A 38 67.51 -3.41 2.07
N VAL A 39 66.44 -4.20 2.20
CA VAL A 39 66.48 -5.65 2.03
C VAL A 39 65.90 -5.97 0.65
N ASN A 40 66.72 -6.51 -0.26
CA ASN A 40 66.30 -7.00 -1.56
C ASN A 40 66.57 -8.50 -1.64
N THR A 41 65.52 -9.32 -1.62
CA THR A 41 65.62 -10.78 -1.74
C THR A 41 65.31 -11.20 -3.17
N GLY A 42 66.09 -12.16 -3.72
CA GLY A 42 65.78 -12.80 -5.00
C GLY A 42 64.58 -13.77 -4.94
N GLY A 43 63.97 -13.94 -3.76
CA GLY A 43 62.82 -14.80 -3.48
C GLY A 43 61.98 -14.24 -2.33
N THR A 44 61.16 -15.08 -1.71
CA THR A 44 60.25 -14.66 -0.61
C THR A 44 61.02 -14.30 0.67
N LEU A 45 60.62 -13.19 1.31
CA LEU A 45 61.01 -12.88 2.67
C LEU A 45 60.01 -13.51 3.64
N THR A 46 60.44 -14.52 4.41
CA THR A 46 59.63 -15.10 5.49
C THR A 46 60.04 -14.47 6.82
N VAL A 47 59.06 -13.98 7.58
CA VAL A 47 59.26 -13.49 8.95
C VAL A 47 58.42 -14.34 9.89
N SER A 48 59.06 -15.06 10.82
CA SER A 48 58.40 -15.91 11.81
C SER A 48 57.94 -15.17 13.07
N GLY A 49 58.50 -13.98 13.31
CA GLY A 49 58.12 -13.09 14.40
C GLY A 49 57.16 -11.97 13.96
N ALA A 50 56.81 -11.09 14.90
CA ALA A 50 56.05 -9.88 14.60
C ALA A 50 56.87 -8.92 13.73
N SER A 51 56.22 -8.31 12.73
CA SER A 51 56.80 -7.24 11.92
C SER A 51 56.02 -5.96 12.18
N THR A 52 56.73 -4.86 12.44
CA THR A 52 56.14 -3.52 12.55
C THR A 52 56.71 -2.64 11.45
N LEU A 53 55.85 -2.12 10.57
CA LEU A 53 56.22 -1.17 9.52
C LEU A 53 55.60 0.18 9.88
N THR A 54 56.43 1.21 10.05
CA THR A 54 55.99 2.55 10.51
C THR A 54 55.80 3.55 9.38
N GLY A 55 56.27 3.23 8.17
CA GLY A 55 56.11 4.03 6.96
C GLY A 55 54.95 3.56 6.08
N THR A 56 54.86 4.13 4.88
CA THR A 56 53.91 3.65 3.86
C THR A 56 54.28 2.23 3.43
N VAL A 57 53.30 1.34 3.42
CA VAL A 57 53.44 -0.03 2.92
C VAL A 57 52.72 -0.11 1.59
N ALA A 58 53.47 -0.22 0.50
CA ALA A 58 52.91 -0.46 -0.83
C ALA A 58 53.14 -1.93 -1.19
N VAL A 59 52.08 -2.61 -1.59
CA VAL A 59 52.14 -3.96 -2.17
C VAL A 59 51.86 -3.81 -3.65
N ALA A 60 52.91 -3.85 -4.47
CA ALA A 60 52.78 -3.77 -5.92
C ALA A 60 52.48 -5.16 -6.48
N SER A 61 51.24 -5.41 -6.90
CA SER A 61 50.92 -6.50 -7.81
C SER A 61 50.30 -5.91 -9.08
N SER A 62 50.80 -6.32 -10.24
CA SER A 62 50.31 -5.85 -11.54
C SER A 62 49.09 -6.63 -12.04
N THR A 63 48.68 -7.69 -11.34
CA THR A 63 47.51 -8.50 -11.67
C THR A 63 46.88 -9.09 -10.41
N PRO A 64 45.56 -8.94 -10.18
CA PRO A 64 44.86 -9.67 -9.14
C PRO A 64 44.74 -11.13 -9.58
N SER A 65 45.69 -11.94 -9.14
CA SER A 65 45.54 -13.40 -9.08
C SER A 65 45.35 -13.77 -7.62
N ASP A 66 44.66 -14.88 -7.34
CA ASP A 66 44.38 -15.36 -5.96
C ASP A 66 45.65 -15.54 -5.11
N THR A 67 46.84 -15.56 -5.73
CA THR A 67 48.16 -15.65 -5.08
C THR A 67 48.86 -14.30 -4.84
N ALA A 68 48.32 -13.19 -5.35
CA ALA A 68 48.90 -11.85 -5.29
C ALA A 68 48.08 -10.87 -4.41
N MET A 69 47.42 -11.41 -3.40
CA MET A 69 46.61 -10.69 -2.42
C MET A 69 47.37 -10.57 -1.09
N VAL A 70 47.12 -9.49 -0.34
CA VAL A 70 47.45 -9.47 1.10
C VAL A 70 46.46 -10.41 1.79
N SER A 71 46.93 -11.62 2.15
CA SER A 71 46.13 -12.58 2.90
C SER A 71 46.37 -12.43 4.39
N VAL A 72 45.29 -12.22 5.16
CA VAL A 72 45.33 -12.08 6.61
C VAL A 72 44.40 -13.15 7.20
N GLN A 73 44.96 -14.08 7.97
CA GLN A 73 44.19 -15.15 8.62
C GLN A 73 43.39 -14.64 9.83
N GLY A 74 43.77 -13.48 10.38
CA GLY A 74 43.09 -12.82 11.50
C GLY A 74 42.29 -11.59 11.06
N ASN A 75 42.22 -10.62 11.97
CA ASN A 75 41.52 -9.36 11.70
C ASN A 75 42.46 -8.33 11.09
N VAL A 76 41.92 -7.49 10.21
CA VAL A 76 42.55 -6.24 9.78
C VAL A 76 41.86 -5.10 10.53
N TYR A 77 42.64 -4.30 11.26
CA TYR A 77 42.15 -3.08 11.90
C TYR A 77 42.62 -1.86 11.12
N ILE A 78 41.69 -1.05 10.64
CA ILE A 78 41.97 0.19 9.90
C ILE A 78 41.38 1.33 10.74
N ALA A 79 42.22 2.15 11.35
CA ALA A 79 41.77 3.28 12.16
C ALA A 79 41.18 4.44 11.33
N GLY A 80 41.54 4.50 10.04
CA GLY A 80 41.06 5.49 9.08
C GLY A 80 40.07 4.91 8.07
N ASN A 81 40.03 5.51 6.89
CA ASN A 81 39.14 5.08 5.80
C ASN A 81 39.76 3.93 5.00
N LEU A 82 38.93 2.96 4.62
CA LEU A 82 39.24 2.02 3.56
C LEU A 82 38.75 2.58 2.21
N MET A 83 39.67 2.92 1.31
CA MET A 83 39.35 3.27 -0.07
C MET A 83 39.51 2.04 -0.96
N ASN A 84 38.41 1.56 -1.55
CA ASN A 84 38.44 0.46 -2.50
C ASN A 84 38.09 0.99 -3.91
N VAL A 85 38.87 0.62 -4.92
CA VAL A 85 38.70 1.11 -6.31
C VAL A 85 37.79 0.18 -7.13
N SER A 86 37.45 -0.99 -6.59
CA SER A 86 36.60 -1.99 -7.25
C SER A 86 35.50 -2.48 -6.30
N ASN A 87 35.15 -3.76 -6.36
CA ASN A 87 34.15 -4.39 -5.52
C ASN A 87 34.72 -4.77 -4.15
N ILE A 88 33.88 -4.69 -3.12
CA ILE A 88 34.12 -5.35 -1.83
C ILE A 88 33.20 -6.55 -1.79
N THR A 89 33.77 -7.75 -1.61
CA THR A 89 33.01 -8.98 -1.42
C THR A 89 33.14 -9.42 0.03
N ALA A 90 32.09 -9.22 0.83
CA ALA A 90 31.99 -9.79 2.16
C ALA A 90 31.23 -11.13 2.07
N THR A 91 31.92 -12.24 2.30
CA THR A 91 31.31 -13.58 2.33
C THR A 91 30.61 -13.88 3.66
N GLY A 92 31.02 -13.19 4.73
CA GLY A 92 30.32 -13.13 6.01
C GLY A 92 29.41 -11.91 6.12
N THR A 93 29.09 -11.52 7.36
CA THR A 93 28.27 -10.34 7.64
C THR A 93 29.07 -9.05 7.48
N LEU A 94 28.53 -8.09 6.72
CA LEU A 94 28.96 -6.70 6.74
C LEU A 94 28.04 -5.89 7.66
N SER A 95 28.56 -5.44 8.80
CA SER A 95 27.84 -4.54 9.71
C SER A 95 28.30 -3.10 9.48
N VAL A 96 27.36 -2.19 9.24
CA VAL A 96 27.63 -0.75 9.10
C VAL A 96 26.77 -0.01 10.11
N THR A 97 27.42 0.66 11.07
CA THR A 97 26.74 1.44 12.13
C THR A 97 26.47 2.89 11.74
N GLY A 98 27.18 3.40 10.73
CA GLY A 98 27.00 4.74 10.19
C GLY A 98 26.04 4.79 9.00
N ALA A 99 25.89 5.98 8.42
CA ALA A 99 25.13 6.16 7.18
C ALA A 99 25.82 5.45 6.01
N SER A 100 25.04 4.76 5.19
CA SER A 100 25.49 4.17 3.92
C SER A 100 24.80 4.86 2.76
N THR A 101 25.55 5.23 1.72
CA THR A 101 25.00 5.73 0.46
C THR A 101 25.18 4.67 -0.62
N LEU A 102 24.08 4.11 -1.12
CA LEU A 102 24.06 3.19 -2.25
C LEU A 102 23.38 3.89 -3.42
N THR A 103 24.14 4.16 -4.48
CA THR A 103 23.64 4.88 -5.68
C THR A 103 23.08 3.93 -6.75
N GLY A 104 23.42 2.66 -6.68
CA GLY A 104 22.92 1.60 -7.56
C GLY A 104 21.69 0.89 -6.99
N ALA A 105 21.20 -0.10 -7.74
CA ALA A 105 20.13 -0.97 -7.28
C ALA A 105 20.56 -1.78 -6.05
N ILE A 106 19.63 -1.95 -5.11
CA ILE A 106 19.81 -2.81 -3.94
C ILE A 106 19.08 -4.12 -4.22
N THR A 107 19.81 -5.23 -4.21
CA THR A 107 19.24 -6.57 -4.32
C THR A 107 19.56 -7.34 -3.04
N THR A 108 18.53 -7.82 -2.35
CA THR A 108 18.66 -8.66 -1.16
C THR A 108 18.17 -10.07 -1.47
N GLY A 109 18.88 -11.09 -1.01
CA GLY A 109 18.44 -12.49 -1.14
C GLY A 109 17.23 -12.85 -0.26
N SER A 110 16.99 -12.06 0.80
CA SER A 110 15.88 -12.26 1.75
C SER A 110 15.22 -10.91 2.06
N THR A 111 15.31 -10.43 3.30
CA THR A 111 14.63 -9.23 3.79
C THR A 111 15.53 -8.00 3.73
N LEU A 112 14.97 -6.87 3.32
CA LEU A 112 15.54 -5.54 3.56
C LEU A 112 14.77 -4.87 4.71
N GLY A 113 15.40 -4.75 5.88
CA GLY A 113 14.83 -4.02 7.01
C GLY A 113 15.16 -2.53 6.93
N VAL A 114 14.16 -1.66 7.07
CA VAL A 114 14.34 -0.21 7.19
C VAL A 114 13.87 0.19 8.59
N SER A 115 14.75 0.78 9.40
CA SER A 115 14.46 1.13 10.79
C SER A 115 13.47 2.30 10.91
N THR A 116 12.67 2.29 11.97
CA THR A 116 11.55 3.22 12.22
C THR A 116 11.96 4.67 12.51
N SER A 117 13.25 4.94 12.75
CA SER A 117 13.73 6.31 13.01
C SER A 117 13.76 7.19 11.77
N THR A 118 13.73 6.60 10.57
CA THR A 118 13.68 7.33 9.30
C THR A 118 12.62 6.73 8.38
N PRO A 119 11.60 7.49 7.94
CA PRO A 119 10.63 6.98 6.99
C PRO A 119 11.34 6.54 5.70
N PHE A 120 10.93 5.39 5.16
CA PHE A 120 11.33 5.00 3.81
C PHE A 120 10.75 6.03 2.82
N ALA A 121 11.61 6.89 2.28
CA ALA A 121 11.23 7.94 1.35
C ALA A 121 11.62 7.53 -0.08
N LEU A 122 10.62 7.40 -0.94
CA LEU A 122 10.83 7.20 -2.38
C LEU A 122 10.57 8.50 -3.11
N VAL A 123 11.63 9.24 -3.45
CA VAL A 123 11.53 10.52 -4.16
C VAL A 123 11.55 10.27 -5.66
N GLY A 124 10.52 10.74 -6.37
CA GLY A 124 10.45 10.71 -7.84
C GLY A 124 10.24 9.33 -8.47
N ASN A 125 9.85 8.31 -7.70
CA ASN A 125 9.69 6.94 -8.18
C ASN A 125 8.44 6.27 -7.59
N SER A 126 8.03 5.14 -8.17
CA SER A 126 6.90 4.32 -7.69
C SER A 126 7.39 3.10 -6.89
N LEU A 127 6.67 2.74 -5.83
CA LEU A 127 6.89 1.50 -5.11
C LEU A 127 6.08 0.38 -5.77
N ALA A 128 6.77 -0.60 -6.36
CA ALA A 128 6.14 -1.80 -6.89
C ALA A 128 6.36 -2.98 -5.93
N VAL A 129 5.27 -3.62 -5.49
CA VAL A 129 5.30 -4.80 -4.61
C VAL A 129 4.56 -5.93 -5.30
N GLN A 130 5.24 -7.05 -5.55
CA GLN A 130 4.64 -8.23 -6.18
C GLN A 130 3.82 -9.08 -5.19
N GLY A 131 4.12 -8.96 -3.90
CA GLY A 131 3.41 -9.63 -2.82
C GLY A 131 2.42 -8.73 -2.09
N SER A 132 2.02 -9.17 -0.90
CA SER A 132 1.15 -8.39 -0.01
C SER A 132 1.92 -7.26 0.67
N VAL A 133 1.23 -6.15 0.91
CA VAL A 133 1.69 -5.06 1.78
C VAL A 133 0.94 -5.15 3.09
N TYR A 134 1.66 -5.25 4.21
CA TYR A 134 1.09 -5.18 5.55
C TYR A 134 1.46 -3.85 6.20
N LEU A 135 0.45 -3.04 6.54
CA LEU A 135 0.61 -1.76 7.22
C LEU A 135 0.01 -1.92 8.62
N SER A 136 0.83 -1.83 9.67
CA SER A 136 0.35 -1.85 11.06
C SER A 136 -0.30 -0.52 11.49
N GLY A 137 -0.05 0.54 10.73
CA GLY A 137 -0.63 1.87 10.93
C GLY A 137 -1.57 2.29 9.80
N ALA A 138 -1.97 3.56 9.82
CA ALA A 138 -2.82 4.13 8.79
C ALA A 138 -2.10 4.27 7.45
N LEU A 139 -2.83 4.05 6.35
CA LEU A 139 -2.41 4.45 5.01
C LEU A 139 -2.88 5.88 4.74
N VAL A 140 -1.94 6.81 4.55
CA VAL A 140 -2.25 8.16 4.05
C VAL A 140 -1.96 8.18 2.55
N ASN A 141 -3.01 8.28 1.74
CA ASN A 141 -2.91 8.42 0.29
C ASN A 141 -3.36 9.83 -0.12
N VAL A 142 -2.53 10.53 -0.91
CA VAL A 142 -2.76 11.94 -1.32
C VAL A 142 -3.46 12.03 -2.67
N SER A 143 -3.75 10.91 -3.32
CA SER A 143 -4.37 10.85 -4.65
C SER A 143 -5.41 9.74 -4.67
N ASN A 144 -5.37 8.88 -5.69
CA ASN A 144 -6.36 7.82 -5.86
C ASN A 144 -5.82 6.49 -5.32
N VAL A 145 -6.73 5.70 -4.74
CA VAL A 145 -6.52 4.28 -4.48
C VAL A 145 -7.34 3.49 -5.51
N THR A 146 -6.70 2.60 -6.25
CA THR A 146 -7.38 1.67 -7.16
C THR A 146 -7.20 0.24 -6.64
N ALA A 147 -8.31 -0.40 -6.28
CA ALA A 147 -8.35 -1.83 -5.97
C ALA A 147 -8.98 -2.56 -7.16
N THR A 148 -8.20 -3.38 -7.86
CA THR A 148 -8.68 -4.15 -9.02
C THR A 148 -9.40 -5.44 -8.62
N GLY A 149 -9.16 -5.92 -7.40
CA GLY A 149 -9.91 -6.99 -6.75
C GLY A 149 -10.90 -6.45 -5.72
N THR A 150 -11.34 -7.32 -4.82
CA THR A 150 -12.24 -6.96 -3.72
C THR A 150 -11.53 -6.10 -2.67
N LEU A 151 -12.17 -5.00 -2.26
CA LEU A 151 -11.77 -4.23 -1.08
C LEU A 151 -12.69 -4.60 0.09
N ALA A 152 -12.12 -5.25 1.11
CA ALA A 152 -12.82 -5.51 2.37
C ALA A 152 -12.49 -4.41 3.38
N VAL A 153 -13.52 -3.77 3.94
CA VAL A 153 -13.37 -2.74 4.98
C VAL A 153 -14.22 -3.14 6.19
N THR A 154 -13.58 -3.46 7.31
CA THR A 154 -14.26 -3.84 8.56
C THR A 154 -14.77 -2.61 9.32
N GLY A 155 -14.08 -1.49 9.18
CA GLY A 155 -14.45 -0.21 9.79
C GLY A 155 -15.44 0.59 8.93
N ALA A 156 -15.75 1.81 9.41
CA ALA A 156 -16.55 2.75 8.64
C ALA A 156 -15.80 3.26 7.40
N THR A 157 -16.55 3.51 6.32
CA THR A 157 -16.06 4.17 5.12
C THR A 157 -16.77 5.50 4.97
N THR A 158 -16.02 6.61 4.90
CA THR A 158 -16.56 7.97 4.71
C THR A 158 -16.11 8.50 3.36
N LEU A 159 -17.07 8.87 2.50
CA LEU A 159 -16.79 9.57 1.24
C LEU A 159 -17.29 11.01 1.36
N SER A 160 -16.47 11.98 0.95
CA SER A 160 -16.87 13.39 0.90
C SER A 160 -17.67 13.76 -0.36
N SER A 161 -17.85 12.82 -1.28
CA SER A 161 -18.53 13.02 -2.55
C SER A 161 -19.33 11.76 -2.91
N THR A 162 -19.33 11.38 -4.18
CA THR A 162 -20.19 10.33 -4.71
C THR A 162 -19.63 8.93 -4.48
N LEU A 163 -20.54 7.97 -4.25
CA LEU A 163 -20.28 6.53 -4.37
C LEU A 163 -20.93 6.03 -5.67
N GLY A 164 -20.11 5.59 -6.63
CA GLY A 164 -20.59 4.94 -7.85
C GLY A 164 -20.63 3.42 -7.69
N VAL A 165 -21.77 2.80 -7.96
CA VAL A 165 -21.94 1.34 -7.98
C VAL A 165 -22.60 0.92 -9.29
N THR A 166 -21.96 0.00 -10.02
CA THR A 166 -22.51 -0.56 -11.26
C THR A 166 -23.34 -1.82 -11.00
N GLY A 167 -23.02 -2.54 -9.92
CA GLY A 167 -23.76 -3.71 -9.45
C GLY A 167 -24.75 -3.38 -8.32
N LEU A 168 -25.31 -4.44 -7.73
CA LEU A 168 -26.20 -4.33 -6.58
C LEU A 168 -25.41 -3.88 -5.34
N THR A 169 -26.03 -3.01 -4.54
CA THR A 169 -25.54 -2.62 -3.22
C THR A 169 -26.55 -3.03 -2.15
N THR A 170 -26.06 -3.47 -1.00
CA THR A 170 -26.90 -3.77 0.17
C THR A 170 -26.50 -2.85 1.31
N LEU A 171 -27.45 -2.08 1.83
CA LEU A 171 -27.24 -1.15 2.93
C LEU A 171 -28.18 -1.51 4.08
N GLY A 172 -27.64 -1.87 5.25
CA GLY A 172 -28.45 -2.28 6.40
C GLY A 172 -29.27 -1.13 7.03
N TYR A 173 -28.71 0.08 7.04
CA TYR A 173 -29.32 1.26 7.67
C TYR A 173 -29.11 2.51 6.80
N ALA A 174 -29.56 2.46 5.55
CA ALA A 174 -29.46 3.61 4.65
C ALA A 174 -30.33 4.77 5.16
N SER A 175 -29.75 5.96 5.24
CA SER A 175 -30.45 7.22 5.52
C SER A 175 -29.91 8.31 4.61
N SER A 176 -30.80 9.18 4.13
CA SER A 176 -30.46 10.32 3.27
C SER A 176 -31.10 11.58 3.85
N THR A 177 -30.30 12.64 3.96
CA THR A 177 -30.81 13.99 4.29
C THR A 177 -31.34 14.72 3.07
N GLY A 178 -30.96 14.29 1.86
CA GLY A 178 -31.51 14.74 0.59
C GLY A 178 -32.52 13.75 0.01
N GLY A 179 -32.87 13.94 -1.27
CA GLY A 179 -33.74 13.01 -1.98
C GLY A 179 -33.05 11.72 -2.41
N ILE A 180 -33.80 10.62 -2.47
CA ILE A 180 -33.40 9.39 -3.14
C ILE A 180 -33.96 9.45 -4.56
N SER A 181 -33.08 9.48 -5.56
CA SER A 181 -33.47 9.43 -6.97
C SER A 181 -33.12 8.07 -7.55
N ILE A 182 -34.09 7.43 -8.21
CA ILE A 182 -33.91 6.16 -8.91
C ILE A 182 -34.17 6.44 -10.38
N SER A 183 -33.09 6.56 -11.16
CA SER A 183 -33.11 7.12 -12.52
C SER A 183 -33.09 6.06 -13.64
N THR A 184 -33.26 4.77 -13.33
CA THR A 184 -33.28 3.71 -14.35
C THR A 184 -34.71 3.28 -14.66
N GLY A 185 -35.04 3.28 -15.95
CA GLY A 185 -36.41 3.29 -16.50
C GLY A 185 -37.30 2.07 -16.23
N ALA A 186 -36.93 1.16 -15.33
CA ALA A 186 -37.75 0.02 -14.92
C ALA A 186 -37.67 -0.32 -13.42
N ASN A 187 -36.88 0.40 -12.62
CA ASN A 187 -36.67 0.04 -11.22
C ASN A 187 -37.55 0.90 -10.30
N SER A 188 -38.59 0.28 -9.75
CA SER A 188 -39.35 0.86 -8.64
C SER A 188 -38.53 0.83 -7.34
N LEU A 189 -38.74 1.82 -6.46
CA LEU A 189 -38.36 1.66 -5.06
C LEU A 189 -39.28 0.62 -4.42
N MET A 190 -38.78 -0.59 -4.19
CA MET A 190 -39.51 -1.62 -3.48
C MET A 190 -39.25 -1.50 -1.97
N VAL A 191 -40.32 -1.43 -1.18
CA VAL A 191 -40.26 -1.40 0.29
C VAL A 191 -41.07 -2.59 0.80
N SER A 192 -40.40 -3.63 1.31
CA SER A 192 -41.07 -4.83 1.87
C SER A 192 -41.60 -4.62 3.29
N GLY A 193 -41.58 -3.38 3.79
CA GLY A 193 -42.06 -2.98 5.11
C GLY A 193 -42.85 -1.68 5.03
N THR A 194 -42.90 -0.92 6.12
CA THR A 194 -43.61 0.36 6.15
C THR A 194 -42.81 1.47 5.47
N ALA A 195 -43.46 2.19 4.56
CA ALA A 195 -42.96 3.46 4.05
C ALA A 195 -43.71 4.59 4.77
N THR A 196 -43.00 5.41 5.55
CA THR A 196 -43.58 6.51 6.33
C THR A 196 -42.92 7.82 5.95
N THR A 197 -43.73 8.87 5.76
CA THR A 197 -43.25 10.25 5.62
C THR A 197 -43.43 10.99 6.95
N THR A 198 -42.35 11.57 7.49
CA THR A 198 -42.37 12.21 8.83
C THR A 198 -41.97 13.69 8.82
N GLY A 199 -41.58 14.23 7.67
CA GLY A 199 -41.28 15.66 7.54
C GLY A 199 -42.53 16.52 7.71
N SER A 200 -42.36 17.80 8.07
CA SER A 200 -43.48 18.73 8.33
C SER A 200 -44.47 18.88 7.16
N SER A 201 -44.06 18.57 5.93
CA SER A 201 -44.96 18.48 4.78
C SER A 201 -45.49 17.07 4.54
N GLY A 202 -44.73 16.01 4.85
CA GLY A 202 -45.18 14.60 4.82
C GLY A 202 -45.77 14.10 3.49
N GLN A 203 -45.75 14.89 2.42
CA GLN A 203 -46.54 14.64 1.23
C GLN A 203 -45.95 13.48 0.42
N PHE A 204 -46.80 12.53 0.03
CA PHE A 204 -46.51 11.53 -0.99
C PHE A 204 -47.01 12.08 -2.34
N ALA A 205 -46.13 12.69 -3.13
CA ALA A 205 -46.46 13.23 -4.44
C ALA A 205 -46.01 12.27 -5.55
N THR A 206 -46.93 11.87 -6.44
CA THR A 206 -46.65 11.01 -7.59
C THR A 206 -47.14 11.67 -8.86
N GLN A 207 -46.37 11.58 -9.95
CA GLN A 207 -46.83 11.99 -11.29
C GLN A 207 -47.79 10.97 -11.92
N GLY A 208 -47.90 9.78 -11.33
CA GLY A 208 -48.78 8.69 -11.75
C GLY A 208 -49.75 8.27 -10.65
N PHE A 209 -50.32 7.07 -10.80
CA PHE A 209 -51.32 6.54 -9.87
C PHE A 209 -50.70 6.00 -8.57
N ILE A 210 -51.40 6.20 -7.45
CA ILE A 210 -51.17 5.47 -6.20
C ILE A 210 -52.10 4.26 -6.22
N GLY A 211 -51.53 3.07 -6.24
CA GLY A 211 -52.28 1.81 -6.19
C GLY A 211 -52.03 1.06 -4.88
N ALA A 212 -53.08 0.48 -4.32
CA ALA A 212 -52.95 -0.57 -3.32
C ALA A 212 -53.02 -1.92 -4.05
N GLY A 213 -52.03 -2.80 -3.86
CA GLY A 213 -52.00 -4.15 -4.43
C GLY A 213 -51.88 -5.19 -3.33
N GLY A 214 -52.64 -6.27 -3.41
CA GLY A 214 -52.65 -7.33 -2.39
C GLY A 214 -53.56 -8.49 -2.79
N THR A 215 -53.28 -9.68 -2.25
CA THR A 215 -54.03 -10.92 -2.53
C THR A 215 -54.64 -11.55 -1.27
N SER A 216 -54.56 -10.90 -0.11
CA SER A 216 -55.05 -11.42 1.17
C SER A 216 -55.99 -10.42 1.85
N THR A 217 -57.16 -10.87 2.27
CA THR A 217 -58.27 -10.05 2.80
C THR A 217 -57.99 -9.37 4.14
N PRO A 218 -58.32 -8.06 4.31
CA PRO A 218 -58.73 -7.13 3.26
C PRO A 218 -57.54 -6.88 2.31
N ALA A 219 -57.72 -7.27 1.05
CA ALA A 219 -56.68 -7.15 0.06
C ALA A 219 -56.65 -5.70 -0.41
N ALA A 220 -55.55 -5.01 -0.17
CA ALA A 220 -55.28 -3.67 -0.69
C ALA A 220 -56.28 -2.58 -0.25
N GLU A 221 -56.06 -2.00 0.93
CA GLU A 221 -56.79 -0.81 1.38
C GLU A 221 -55.95 0.46 1.13
N LEU A 222 -56.55 1.45 0.47
CA LEU A 222 -56.04 2.83 0.49
C LEU A 222 -56.81 3.58 1.60
N SER A 223 -56.19 3.71 2.76
CA SER A 223 -56.80 4.34 3.94
C SER A 223 -56.11 5.64 4.32
N ALA A 224 -56.89 6.56 4.86
CA ALA A 224 -56.41 7.75 5.55
C ALA A 224 -56.98 7.73 6.97
N THR A 225 -56.11 7.82 7.97
CA THR A 225 -56.50 7.80 9.38
C THR A 225 -55.72 8.87 10.12
N SER A 226 -56.42 9.69 10.91
CA SER A 226 -55.83 10.79 11.69
C SER A 226 -56.55 10.94 13.02
N ALA A 227 -55.85 11.49 14.01
CA ALA A 227 -56.46 11.94 15.27
C ALA A 227 -57.29 13.22 15.10
N ALA A 228 -57.20 13.89 13.95
CA ALA A 228 -57.93 15.09 13.58
C ALA A 228 -58.79 14.85 12.32
N THR A 229 -59.38 15.93 11.78
CA THR A 229 -60.15 15.89 10.54
C THR A 229 -59.36 15.25 9.42
N THR A 230 -59.84 14.12 8.91
CA THR A 230 -59.32 13.46 7.72
C THR A 230 -60.16 13.87 6.53
N THR A 231 -59.52 14.41 5.48
CA THR A 231 -60.22 14.86 4.27
C THR A 231 -59.64 14.14 3.07
N LEU A 232 -60.49 13.44 2.31
CA LEU A 232 -60.17 13.10 0.93
C LEU A 232 -60.45 14.33 0.06
N TYR A 233 -59.41 15.10 -0.23
CA TYR A 233 -59.51 16.29 -1.07
C TYR A 233 -59.24 15.92 -2.53
N LEU A 234 -60.24 16.08 -3.39
CA LEU A 234 -60.15 15.83 -4.82
C LEU A 234 -60.44 17.12 -5.57
N ASP A 235 -59.40 17.71 -6.14
CA ASP A 235 -59.49 18.92 -6.95
C ASP A 235 -58.89 18.68 -8.33
N THR A 236 -59.37 19.45 -9.31
CA THR A 236 -58.84 19.43 -10.67
C THR A 236 -58.65 20.86 -11.15
N SER A 237 -57.42 21.16 -11.58
CA SER A 237 -57.04 22.50 -12.03
C SER A 237 -57.38 22.76 -13.51
N GLY A 238 -57.92 21.74 -14.21
CA GLY A 238 -58.33 21.86 -15.60
C GLY A 238 -59.63 22.66 -15.75
N THR A 239 -59.68 23.59 -16.70
CA THR A 239 -60.92 24.30 -17.02
C THR A 239 -62.00 23.31 -17.47
N LYS A 240 -63.21 23.42 -16.92
CA LYS A 240 -64.36 22.54 -17.24
C LYS A 240 -64.12 21.06 -16.91
N LYS A 241 -63.40 20.78 -15.82
CA LYS A 241 -63.19 19.43 -15.28
C LYS A 241 -63.72 19.36 -13.85
N GLY A 242 -64.16 18.17 -13.44
CA GLY A 242 -64.55 17.85 -12.07
C GLY A 242 -63.78 16.64 -11.56
N SER A 243 -63.93 16.35 -10.28
CA SER A 243 -63.35 15.16 -9.64
C SER A 243 -64.41 14.05 -9.59
N CYS A 244 -64.03 12.81 -9.96
CA CYS A 244 -64.89 11.64 -9.86
C CYS A 244 -64.24 10.54 -9.00
N ILE A 245 -65.01 9.92 -8.11
CA ILE A 245 -64.67 8.62 -7.48
C ILE A 245 -65.38 7.55 -8.29
N GLU A 246 -64.63 6.59 -8.81
CA GLU A 246 -65.14 5.47 -9.59
C GLU A 246 -65.07 4.18 -8.77
N LEU A 247 -66.18 3.46 -8.72
CA LEU A 247 -66.28 2.16 -8.08
C LEU A 247 -66.76 1.14 -9.11
N VAL A 248 -65.96 0.12 -9.35
CA VAL A 248 -66.31 -0.96 -10.28
C VAL A 248 -66.74 -2.18 -9.49
N ARG A 249 -67.91 -2.71 -9.83
CA ARG A 249 -68.39 -3.96 -9.24
C ARG A 249 -67.70 -5.13 -9.93
N SER A 250 -67.10 -6.01 -9.14
CA SER A 250 -66.20 -7.06 -9.64
C SER A 250 -66.87 -8.15 -10.48
N HIS A 251 -68.15 -8.47 -10.25
CA HIS A 251 -68.79 -9.65 -10.86
C HIS A 251 -69.51 -9.37 -12.19
N ASP A 252 -69.93 -8.12 -12.43
CA ASP A 252 -70.66 -7.70 -13.63
C ASP A 252 -70.01 -6.51 -14.35
N GLY A 253 -68.96 -5.91 -13.77
CA GLY A 253 -68.25 -4.77 -14.34
C GLY A 253 -69.01 -3.46 -14.28
N VAL A 254 -70.15 -3.39 -13.58
CA VAL A 254 -70.94 -2.16 -13.49
C VAL A 254 -70.17 -1.09 -12.74
N VAL A 255 -70.12 0.12 -13.32
CA VAL A 255 -69.39 1.26 -12.79
C VAL A 255 -70.34 2.25 -12.11
N PHE A 256 -70.07 2.55 -10.85
CA PHE A 256 -70.74 3.58 -10.05
C PHE A 256 -69.81 4.77 -9.89
N ARG A 257 -70.32 6.00 -10.03
CA ARG A 257 -69.53 7.19 -9.75
C ARG A 257 -70.20 8.16 -8.81
N LEU A 258 -69.36 8.78 -7.99
CA LEU A 258 -69.66 10.01 -7.26
C LEU A 258 -68.85 11.14 -7.89
N SER A 259 -69.52 12.18 -8.39
CA SER A 259 -68.87 13.30 -9.06
C SER A 259 -69.32 14.65 -8.49
N VAL A 260 -68.40 15.61 -8.48
CA VAL A 260 -68.69 17.02 -8.18
C VAL A 260 -68.14 17.87 -9.33
N GLY A 261 -69.03 18.57 -10.04
CA GLY A 261 -68.74 19.26 -11.31
C GLY A 261 -69.47 18.63 -12.51
N THR A 262 -69.72 19.42 -13.56
CA THR A 262 -70.64 19.03 -14.64
C THR A 262 -70.00 18.08 -15.66
N THR A 263 -70.71 17.00 -16.01
CA THR A 263 -70.58 16.38 -17.34
C THR A 263 -71.42 17.13 -18.38
N THR A 264 -72.51 17.80 -17.95
CA THR A 264 -73.38 18.76 -18.68
C THR A 264 -74.43 19.25 -17.64
N LEU A 265 -74.60 20.49 -17.15
CA LEU A 265 -74.97 21.78 -17.80
C LEU A 265 -74.80 22.93 -16.78
N ASP A 266 -74.12 24.00 -17.20
CA ASP A 266 -74.46 25.43 -17.09
C ASP A 266 -74.92 26.11 -15.78
N ASN A 267 -74.75 25.54 -14.58
CA ASN A 267 -74.95 26.35 -13.37
C ASN A 267 -74.09 25.94 -12.16
N PHE A 268 -73.01 26.68 -11.94
CA PHE A 268 -72.08 26.52 -10.81
C PHE A 268 -72.70 26.87 -9.44
N ASN A 269 -73.96 27.30 -9.40
CA ASN A 269 -74.63 27.78 -8.18
C ASN A 269 -75.40 26.68 -7.42
N THR A 270 -75.42 25.43 -7.88
CA THR A 270 -76.09 24.33 -7.18
C THR A 270 -75.16 23.12 -7.08
N THR A 271 -74.38 23.06 -6.00
CA THR A 271 -73.54 21.92 -5.61
C THR A 271 -74.41 20.68 -5.37
N VAL A 272 -74.67 19.89 -6.41
CA VAL A 272 -75.35 18.60 -6.29
C VAL A 272 -74.29 17.50 -6.36
N LEU A 273 -74.21 16.68 -5.32
CA LEU A 273 -73.53 15.39 -5.38
C LEU A 273 -74.30 14.51 -6.36
N LEU A 274 -73.70 14.16 -7.50
CA LEU A 274 -74.31 13.28 -8.48
C LEU A 274 -73.81 11.85 -8.28
N VAL A 275 -74.76 10.90 -8.16
CA VAL A 275 -74.49 9.46 -8.14
C VAL A 275 -75.16 8.83 -9.37
N GLU A 276 -74.37 8.36 -10.33
CA GLU A 276 -74.86 7.82 -11.60
C GLU A 276 -74.07 6.57 -12.05
N ALA A 277 -74.65 5.76 -12.94
CA ALA A 277 -74.00 4.60 -13.56
C ALA A 277 -73.51 4.96 -14.98
N GLY A 278 -72.21 4.79 -15.32
CA GLY A 278 -71.65 5.17 -16.63
C GLY A 278 -70.11 5.36 -16.70
N ALA A 279 -69.54 5.92 -17.79
CA ALA A 279 -68.09 6.16 -18.05
C ALA A 279 -67.62 7.65 -17.81
N CYS A 280 -66.42 7.93 -17.25
CA CYS A 280 -65.95 9.29 -16.87
C CYS A 280 -65.20 9.87 -18.09
N LYS A 281 -65.33 11.17 -18.39
CA LYS A 281 -64.57 11.86 -19.47
C LYS A 281 -64.04 13.21 -19.03
#